data_AF-A0A964L903-F1
#
_entry.id   AF-A0A964L903-F1
#
_cell.length_a   1.000
_cell.length_b   1.000
_cell.length_c   1.000
_cell.angle_alpha   90.00
_cell.angle_beta   90.00
_cell.angle_gamma   90.00
#
_symmetry.space_group_name_H-M   'P 1'
#
loop_
_entity.id
_entity.type
_entity.pdbx_description
1 polymer ?
#
loop_
_entity_poly.entity_id
_entity_poly.type
_entity_poly.pdbx_seq_one_letter_code
_entity_poly.pdbx_strand_id
1 'polypeptide(L)'
;MSESFKYVIDAAVAAALFVALSLVFAVDLFLSRASGPGENTLKGVTVSEEKGKKGDRLRLAVTPTARFTNTKSKQDEPWDDMGKLLKGLGDGYKFHEITEKQILAKQKKLSDYDVLFLTCAGGGEQLKDELREFVANGGVLYASDWRYDAVAMAFPEMVEDKLRDSGAKQDFNAQVVDPALRDVIGDSIHLKFDMPEWKTAAFGGPRVKTLIKGRYEIDRKKGEFAVAPLMVKFTFNKGTVIFTSFHNEKQNSLDLERLLQYLVFTLVMAGVDADINAKMDQGGFTPQRSNLLSSPKKNQATKPKEYQNAKECTLRFALGFRGDDAKLRFNIKSPDGKQYTHDAAGTVVLEVAYAAAGTWTYTVTSLELPHENFAFTVTVGEKK
;
A
#
# COMPACT_ATOMS: atom_id res chain seq x y z
N MET A 1 58.76 14.55 14.75
CA MET A 1 58.24 13.21 14.41
C MET A 1 58.82 12.86 13.05
N SER A 2 59.62 11.79 12.94
CA SER A 2 60.26 11.43 11.67
C SER A 2 59.21 10.97 10.65
N GLU A 3 59.47 11.18 9.35
CA GLU A 3 58.57 10.67 8.29
C GLU A 3 58.32 9.17 8.42
N SER A 4 59.34 8.40 8.82
CA SER A 4 59.23 6.97 9.10
C SER A 4 58.18 6.63 10.16
N PHE A 5 58.00 7.46 11.18
CA PHE A 5 57.01 7.23 12.23
C PHE A 5 55.57 7.49 11.74
N LYS A 6 55.38 8.44 10.82
CA LYS A 6 54.06 8.67 10.18
C LYS A 6 53.62 7.45 9.36
N TYR A 7 54.52 6.89 8.55
CA TYR A 7 54.22 5.68 7.77
C TYR A 7 53.85 4.47 8.64
N VAL A 8 54.47 4.33 9.82
CA VAL A 8 54.13 3.26 10.78
C VAL A 8 52.72 3.46 11.36
N ILE A 9 52.36 4.69 11.73
CA ILE A 9 51.01 5.00 12.21
C ILE A 9 49.97 4.77 11.12
N ASP A 10 50.21 5.26 9.90
CA ASP A 10 49.27 5.11 8.79
C ASP A 10 49.05 3.63 8.43
N ALA A 11 50.11 2.83 8.44
CA ALA A 11 50.03 1.38 8.23
C ALA A 11 49.23 0.68 9.35
N ALA A 12 49.42 1.07 10.60
CA ALA A 12 48.69 0.51 11.73
C ALA A 12 47.19 0.86 11.67
N VAL A 13 46.85 2.09 11.30
CA VAL A 13 45.46 2.54 11.12
C VAL A 13 44.81 1.79 9.95
N ALA A 14 45.51 1.65 8.82
CA ALA A 14 45.02 0.89 7.67
C ALA A 14 44.77 -0.59 8.01
N ALA A 15 45.67 -1.23 8.76
CA ALA A 15 45.51 -2.60 9.22
C ALA A 15 44.32 -2.75 10.17
N ALA A 16 44.16 -1.83 11.13
CA ALA A 16 43.02 -1.84 12.05
C ALA A 16 41.68 -1.67 11.31
N LEU A 17 41.63 -0.77 10.32
CA LEU A 17 40.44 -0.58 9.49
C LEU A 17 40.13 -1.84 8.67
N PHE A 18 41.15 -2.48 8.09
CA PHE A 18 40.98 -3.72 7.35
C PHE A 18 40.44 -4.86 8.23
N VAL A 19 40.93 -5.01 9.46
CA VAL A 19 40.44 -6.01 10.42
C VAL A 19 38.99 -5.72 10.81
N ALA A 20 38.66 -4.45 11.09
CA ALA A 20 37.28 -4.06 11.42
C ALA A 20 36.32 -4.35 10.26
N LEU A 21 36.68 -4.00 9.03
CA LEU A 21 35.88 -4.29 7.83
C LEU A 21 35.76 -5.80 7.58
N SER A 22 36.82 -6.56 7.81
CA SER A 22 36.81 -8.03 7.67
C SER A 22 35.89 -8.68 8.72
N LEU A 23 35.87 -8.17 9.96
CA LEU A 23 34.95 -8.62 11.00
C LEU A 23 33.50 -8.32 10.66
N VAL A 24 33.21 -7.10 10.21
CA VAL A 24 31.87 -6.71 9.74
C VAL A 24 31.44 -7.60 8.58
N PHE A 25 32.33 -7.80 7.59
CA PHE A 25 32.06 -8.69 6.46
C PHE A 25 31.83 -10.14 6.89
N ALA A 26 32.60 -10.67 7.84
CA ALA A 26 32.43 -12.02 8.35
C ALA A 26 31.10 -12.19 9.11
N VAL A 27 30.73 -11.20 9.93
CA VAL A 27 29.45 -11.17 10.66
C VAL A 27 28.29 -11.06 9.67
N ASP A 28 28.35 -10.14 8.71
CA ASP A 28 27.34 -9.99 7.67
C ASP A 28 27.23 -11.25 6.81
N LEU A 29 28.35 -11.89 6.46
CA LEU A 29 28.36 -13.14 5.71
C LEU A 29 27.77 -14.30 6.51
N PHE A 30 28.01 -14.37 7.82
CA PHE A 30 27.42 -15.40 8.69
C PHE A 30 25.91 -15.17 8.92
N LEU A 31 25.51 -13.92 9.17
CA LEU A 31 24.11 -13.52 9.30
C LEU A 31 23.36 -13.67 7.97
N SER A 32 24.04 -13.43 6.84
CA SER A 32 23.48 -13.64 5.49
C SER A 32 23.46 -15.11 5.11
N ARG A 33 24.40 -15.96 5.54
CA ARG A 33 24.33 -17.42 5.30
C ARG A 33 23.20 -18.09 6.09
N ALA A 34 22.71 -17.47 7.16
CA ALA A 34 21.47 -17.90 7.83
C ALA A 34 20.22 -17.66 6.97
N SER A 35 20.33 -17.01 5.81
CA SER A 35 19.25 -16.88 4.82
C SER A 35 19.21 -18.05 3.82
N GLY A 36 19.65 -19.25 4.22
CA GLY A 36 19.11 -20.50 3.65
C GLY A 36 17.77 -20.84 4.31
N PRO A 37 16.94 -21.73 3.74
CA PRO A 37 15.81 -22.28 4.49
C PRO A 37 16.41 -23.05 5.68
N GLY A 38 16.33 -22.47 6.88
CA GLY A 38 16.65 -23.20 8.10
C GLY A 38 15.77 -24.44 8.20
N GLU A 39 16.20 -25.43 8.98
CA GLU A 39 15.37 -26.61 9.20
C GLU A 39 13.98 -26.21 9.71
N ASN A 40 12.93 -26.72 9.06
CA ASN A 40 11.55 -26.45 9.43
C ASN A 40 11.23 -27.23 10.71
N THR A 41 11.31 -26.54 11.86
CA THR A 41 11.08 -27.12 13.18
C THR A 41 9.63 -27.03 13.63
N LEU A 42 8.83 -26.17 13.00
CA LEU A 42 7.40 -26.08 13.22
C LEU A 42 6.68 -27.21 12.47
N LYS A 43 6.07 -28.13 13.22
CA LYS A 43 5.33 -29.28 12.69
C LYS A 43 3.86 -28.92 12.42
N GLY A 44 3.20 -29.72 11.59
CA GLY A 44 1.76 -29.57 11.32
C GLY A 44 1.40 -28.38 10.43
N VAL A 45 2.38 -27.82 9.70
CA VAL A 45 2.15 -26.79 8.70
C VAL A 45 1.71 -27.46 7.40
N THR A 46 0.51 -27.12 6.92
CA THR A 46 0.05 -27.51 5.59
C THR A 46 0.24 -26.32 4.64
N VAL A 47 0.88 -26.57 3.49
CA VAL A 47 1.13 -25.54 2.48
C VAL A 47 0.17 -25.73 1.32
N SER A 48 -0.54 -24.66 0.96
CA SER A 48 -1.25 -24.55 -0.31
C SER A 48 -0.62 -23.39 -1.08
N GLU A 49 0.04 -23.72 -2.19
CA GLU A 49 0.63 -22.72 -3.08
C GLU A 49 -0.12 -22.75 -4.40
N GLU A 50 -0.60 -21.58 -4.81
CA GLU A 50 -1.05 -21.40 -6.17
C GLU A 50 0.12 -20.86 -6.97
N LYS A 51 0.56 -21.66 -7.95
CA LYS A 51 1.39 -21.12 -9.02
C LYS A 51 0.62 -19.95 -9.60
N GLY A 52 1.15 -18.74 -9.41
CA GLY A 52 0.57 -17.56 -10.03
C GLY A 52 0.39 -17.89 -11.51
N LYS A 53 -0.84 -17.76 -12.02
CA LYS A 53 -0.98 -17.64 -13.48
C LYS A 53 -0.01 -16.54 -13.85
N LYS A 54 0.91 -16.80 -14.79
CA LYS A 54 1.81 -15.79 -15.31
C LYS A 54 0.94 -14.61 -15.70
N GLY A 55 0.94 -13.61 -14.82
CA GLY A 55 -0.07 -12.57 -14.86
C GLY A 55 0.25 -11.67 -16.02
N ASP A 56 -0.78 -11.18 -16.70
CA ASP A 56 -0.57 -9.98 -17.48
C ASP A 56 -0.02 -8.91 -16.52
N ARG A 57 1.10 -8.32 -16.92
CA ARG A 57 1.75 -7.22 -16.22
C ARG A 57 0.68 -6.22 -15.78
N LEU A 58 0.76 -5.73 -14.56
CA LEU A 58 -0.12 -4.69 -14.03
C LEU A 58 -0.34 -3.56 -15.04
N ARG A 59 -1.60 -3.31 -15.40
CA ARG A 59 -1.98 -2.26 -16.37
C ARG A 59 -2.59 -1.08 -15.64
N LEU A 60 -1.84 0.01 -15.60
CA LEU A 60 -2.24 1.25 -14.92
C LEU A 60 -2.69 2.31 -15.93
N ALA A 61 -3.80 2.97 -15.64
CA ALA A 61 -4.24 4.16 -16.35
C ALA A 61 -4.24 5.37 -15.40
N VAL A 62 -3.80 6.52 -15.90
CA VAL A 62 -3.79 7.78 -15.15
C VAL A 62 -4.48 8.84 -16.01
N THR A 63 -5.45 9.55 -15.44
CA THR A 63 -6.00 10.73 -16.10
C THR A 63 -5.07 11.92 -15.93
N PRO A 64 -4.97 12.83 -16.93
CA PRO A 64 -4.26 14.08 -16.73
C PRO A 64 -4.85 14.85 -15.56
N THR A 65 -3.97 15.42 -14.75
CA THR A 65 -4.39 16.35 -13.72
C THR A 65 -4.68 17.74 -14.29
N ALA A 66 -5.59 18.48 -13.65
CA ALA A 66 -5.73 19.89 -13.90
C ALA A 66 -4.40 20.63 -13.64
N ARG A 67 -4.10 21.60 -14.50
CA ARG A 67 -2.94 22.47 -14.38
C ARG A 67 -3.42 23.88 -14.16
N PHE A 68 -2.79 24.57 -13.22
CA PHE A 68 -3.06 25.97 -12.97
C PHE A 68 -1.77 26.76 -13.10
N THR A 69 -1.85 27.82 -13.89
CA THR A 69 -0.75 28.78 -13.99
C THR A 69 -0.71 29.59 -12.70
N ASN A 70 0.32 29.34 -11.89
CA ASN A 70 0.58 30.12 -10.70
C ASN A 70 0.81 31.57 -11.12
N THR A 71 -0.03 32.49 -10.65
CA THR A 71 -0.02 33.90 -11.08
C THR A 71 1.29 34.62 -10.71
N LYS A 72 2.00 34.15 -9.70
CA LYS A 72 3.28 34.72 -9.25
C LYS A 72 4.48 34.15 -10.00
N SER A 73 4.57 32.83 -10.14
CA SER A 73 5.71 32.18 -10.81
C SER A 73 5.53 32.07 -12.32
N LYS A 74 4.31 32.27 -12.83
CA LYS A 74 3.89 31.98 -14.22
C LYS A 74 4.18 30.54 -14.65
N GLN A 75 4.36 29.63 -13.71
CA GLN A 75 4.57 28.21 -13.97
C GLN A 75 3.26 27.46 -13.79
N ASP A 76 3.01 26.51 -14.70
CA ASP A 76 1.94 25.55 -14.53
C ASP A 76 2.33 24.55 -13.46
N GLU A 77 1.58 24.53 -12.37
CA GLU A 77 1.75 23.54 -11.32
C GLU A 77 0.68 22.47 -11.50
N PRO A 78 1.05 21.19 -11.75
CA PRO A 78 0.10 20.10 -11.70
C PRO A 78 -0.39 19.90 -10.26
N TRP A 79 -1.64 19.45 -10.10
CA TRP A 79 -2.18 19.08 -8.80
C TRP A 79 -2.27 17.57 -8.69
N ASP A 80 -1.76 16.95 -7.63
CA ASP A 80 -1.89 15.49 -7.49
C ASP A 80 -1.31 14.71 -8.69
N ASP A 81 -0.06 15.00 -9.11
CA ASP A 81 0.62 14.29 -10.20
C ASP A 81 0.97 12.84 -9.82
N MET A 82 -0.03 11.97 -9.95
CA MET A 82 0.13 10.53 -9.75
C MET A 82 1.14 9.92 -10.73
N GLY A 83 1.29 10.50 -11.93
CA GLY A 83 2.25 10.02 -12.91
C GLY A 83 3.70 10.19 -12.46
N LYS A 84 4.02 11.32 -11.83
CA LYS A 84 5.32 11.57 -11.20
C LYS A 84 5.60 10.59 -10.06
N LEU A 85 4.59 10.30 -9.23
CA LEU A 85 4.74 9.29 -8.18
C LEU A 85 5.05 7.90 -8.75
N LEU A 86 4.23 7.42 -9.69
CA LEU A 86 4.38 6.08 -10.26
C LEU A 86 5.74 5.93 -10.94
N LYS A 87 6.25 6.98 -11.60
CA LYS A 87 7.63 7.01 -12.13
C LYS A 87 8.68 6.86 -11.01
N GLY A 88 8.47 7.52 -9.87
CA GLY A 88 9.35 7.43 -8.70
C GLY A 88 9.38 6.03 -8.06
N LEU A 89 8.31 5.24 -8.20
CA LEU A 89 8.27 3.85 -7.72
C LEU A 89 9.02 2.87 -8.65
N GLY A 90 9.38 3.30 -9.86
CA GLY A 90 10.22 2.54 -10.79
C GLY A 90 9.44 1.81 -11.90
N ASP A 91 10.17 1.00 -12.67
CA ASP A 91 9.69 0.40 -13.93
C ASP A 91 8.48 -0.56 -13.77
N GLY A 92 8.20 -1.05 -12.56
CA GLY A 92 7.02 -1.87 -12.25
C GLY A 92 5.70 -1.14 -12.43
N TYR A 93 5.71 0.19 -12.33
CA TYR A 93 4.53 1.04 -12.24
C TYR A 93 4.30 1.86 -13.52
N LYS A 94 4.69 1.31 -14.68
CA LYS A 94 4.39 1.93 -15.98
C LYS A 94 2.89 2.08 -16.15
N PHE A 95 2.48 3.23 -16.67
CA PHE A 95 1.08 3.59 -16.84
C PHE A 95 0.83 4.21 -18.21
N HIS A 96 -0.43 4.18 -18.63
CA HIS A 96 -0.92 4.92 -19.78
C HIS A 96 -1.64 6.18 -19.29
N GLU A 97 -1.29 7.32 -19.89
CA GLU A 97 -2.08 8.52 -19.73
C GLU A 97 -3.32 8.41 -20.64
N ILE A 98 -4.52 8.55 -20.07
CA ILE A 98 -5.79 8.49 -20.80
C ILE A 98 -6.70 9.65 -20.41
N THR A 99 -7.41 10.22 -21.37
CA THR A 99 -8.34 11.34 -21.14
C THR A 99 -9.77 10.84 -20.95
N GLU A 100 -10.60 11.62 -20.26
CA GLU A 100 -12.05 11.34 -20.14
C GLU A 100 -12.72 11.22 -21.52
N LYS A 101 -12.33 12.09 -22.46
CA LYS A 101 -12.83 12.04 -23.84
C LYS A 101 -12.52 10.70 -24.51
N GLN A 102 -11.33 10.15 -24.30
CA GLN A 102 -10.96 8.85 -24.85
C GLN A 102 -11.76 7.70 -24.23
N ILE A 103 -12.09 7.80 -22.94
CA ILE A 103 -12.95 6.84 -22.23
C ILE A 103 -14.37 6.90 -22.82
N LEU A 104 -14.99 8.08 -22.85
CA LEU A 104 -16.36 8.29 -23.33
C LEU A 104 -16.52 7.95 -24.81
N ALA A 105 -15.54 8.29 -25.64
CA ALA A 105 -15.52 7.95 -27.05
C ALA A 105 -15.16 6.47 -27.31
N LYS A 106 -14.96 5.67 -26.26
CA LYS A 106 -14.57 4.24 -26.31
C LYS A 106 -13.28 3.99 -27.09
N GLN A 107 -12.43 5.01 -27.23
CA GLN A 107 -11.10 4.91 -27.85
C GLN A 107 -10.13 4.17 -26.93
N LYS A 108 -10.38 4.23 -25.61
CA LYS A 108 -9.71 3.44 -24.59
C LYS A 108 -10.78 2.76 -23.74
N LYS A 109 -10.73 1.44 -23.62
CA LYS A 109 -11.67 0.68 -22.79
C LYS A 109 -11.09 0.55 -21.38
N LEU A 110 -11.89 0.85 -20.36
CA LEU A 110 -11.44 0.69 -18.97
C LEU A 110 -11.15 -0.77 -18.61
N SER A 111 -11.77 -1.73 -19.31
CA SER A 111 -11.48 -3.17 -19.18
C SER A 111 -10.04 -3.57 -19.55
N ASP A 112 -9.31 -2.68 -20.25
CA ASP A 112 -7.91 -2.92 -20.62
C ASP A 112 -6.95 -2.59 -19.47
N TYR A 113 -7.46 -2.11 -18.34
CA TYR A 113 -6.68 -1.68 -17.18
C TYR A 113 -7.11 -2.43 -15.93
N ASP A 114 -6.18 -2.58 -14.99
CA ASP A 114 -6.45 -3.15 -13.67
C ASP A 114 -6.74 -2.04 -12.66
N VAL A 115 -6.05 -0.90 -12.80
CA VAL A 115 -6.18 0.27 -11.92
C VAL A 115 -6.34 1.54 -12.75
N LEU A 116 -7.31 2.37 -12.37
CA LEU A 116 -7.52 3.71 -12.89
C LEU A 116 -7.27 4.74 -11.79
N PHE A 117 -6.34 5.66 -12.03
CA PHE A 117 -6.11 6.84 -11.21
C PHE A 117 -6.81 8.04 -11.84
N LEU A 118 -7.97 8.40 -11.29
CA LEU A 118 -8.74 9.58 -11.65
C LEU A 118 -8.24 10.76 -10.81
N THR A 119 -7.18 11.40 -11.28
CA THR A 119 -6.52 12.52 -10.59
C THR A 119 -7.41 13.76 -10.53
N CYS A 120 -7.13 14.65 -9.57
CA CYS A 120 -7.92 15.85 -9.31
C CYS A 120 -8.06 16.72 -10.57
N ALA A 121 -9.30 16.84 -11.04
CA ALA A 121 -9.74 17.81 -12.02
C ALA A 121 -11.24 18.04 -11.83
N GLY A 122 -11.75 19.18 -12.28
CA GLY A 122 -13.19 19.40 -12.31
C GLY A 122 -13.88 18.48 -13.32
N GLY A 123 -15.13 18.12 -13.02
CA GLY A 123 -16.00 17.32 -13.89
C GLY A 123 -15.82 15.80 -13.77
N GLY A 124 -16.27 15.07 -14.79
CA GLY A 124 -16.19 13.60 -14.86
C GLY A 124 -17.49 12.90 -14.47
N GLU A 125 -18.55 13.64 -14.16
CA GLU A 125 -19.90 13.12 -13.86
C GLU A 125 -20.46 12.26 -14.99
N GLN A 126 -20.09 12.60 -16.23
CA GLN A 126 -20.44 11.86 -17.42
C GLN A 126 -19.80 10.46 -17.49
N LEU A 127 -18.78 10.17 -16.66
CA LEU A 127 -18.11 8.86 -16.59
C LEU A 127 -18.80 7.89 -15.61
N LYS A 128 -19.92 8.28 -14.99
CA LYS A 128 -20.52 7.50 -13.88
C LYS A 128 -20.77 6.03 -14.25
N ASP A 129 -21.21 5.77 -15.49
CA ASP A 129 -21.57 4.42 -15.94
C ASP A 129 -20.30 3.62 -16.21
N GLU A 130 -19.31 4.21 -16.86
CA GLU A 130 -18.00 3.59 -17.12
C GLU A 130 -17.24 3.29 -15.82
N LEU A 131 -17.23 4.21 -14.86
CA LEU A 131 -16.58 4.02 -13.57
C LEU A 131 -17.26 2.91 -12.77
N ARG A 132 -18.60 2.91 -12.74
CA ARG A 132 -19.37 1.88 -12.04
C ARG A 132 -19.15 0.51 -12.67
N GLU A 133 -19.18 0.40 -14.00
CA GLU A 133 -18.92 -0.85 -14.72
C GLU A 133 -17.49 -1.34 -14.51
N PHE A 134 -16.50 -0.45 -14.60
CA PHE A 134 -15.09 -0.78 -14.37
C PHE A 134 -14.87 -1.41 -12.99
N VAL A 135 -15.36 -0.76 -11.93
CA VAL A 135 -15.24 -1.28 -10.57
C VAL A 135 -16.09 -2.54 -10.38
N ALA A 136 -17.31 -2.59 -10.93
CA ALA A 136 -18.15 -3.78 -10.84
C ALA A 136 -17.45 -5.05 -11.34
N ASN A 137 -16.65 -4.90 -12.40
CA ASN A 137 -15.92 -5.96 -13.08
C ASN A 137 -14.55 -6.28 -12.48
N GLY A 138 -14.20 -5.68 -11.33
CA GLY A 138 -12.94 -5.97 -10.62
C GLY A 138 -11.86 -4.90 -10.79
N GLY A 139 -12.16 -3.83 -11.51
CA GLY A 139 -11.27 -2.68 -11.62
C GLY A 139 -11.07 -1.99 -10.27
N VAL A 140 -9.89 -1.39 -10.11
CA VAL A 140 -9.54 -0.61 -8.92
C VAL A 140 -9.51 0.87 -9.28
N LEU A 141 -10.34 1.67 -8.62
CA LEU A 141 -10.44 3.11 -8.86
C LEU A 141 -9.80 3.88 -7.71
N TYR A 142 -8.85 4.74 -8.03
CA TYR A 142 -8.43 5.84 -7.17
C TYR A 142 -9.01 7.14 -7.69
N ALA A 143 -9.51 7.99 -6.81
CA ALA A 143 -9.97 9.33 -7.15
C ALA A 143 -9.63 10.33 -6.04
N SER A 144 -9.44 11.60 -6.40
CA SER A 144 -9.11 12.64 -5.43
C SER A 144 -9.92 13.92 -5.58
N ASP A 145 -10.17 14.53 -4.43
CA ASP A 145 -10.73 15.86 -4.23
C ASP A 145 -11.95 16.16 -5.12
N TRP A 146 -11.82 17.03 -6.13
CA TRP A 146 -12.92 17.43 -7.02
C TRP A 146 -13.52 16.30 -7.84
N ARG A 147 -12.88 15.14 -7.88
CA ARG A 147 -13.46 13.91 -8.44
C ARG A 147 -14.54 13.28 -7.55
N TYR A 148 -14.79 13.82 -6.37
CA TYR A 148 -15.85 13.36 -5.47
C TYR A 148 -17.19 13.21 -6.19
N ASP A 149 -17.61 14.23 -6.96
CA ASP A 149 -18.94 14.22 -7.59
C ASP A 149 -19.05 13.11 -8.65
N ALA A 150 -17.98 12.85 -9.42
CA ALA A 150 -17.93 11.72 -10.36
C ALA A 150 -18.07 10.37 -9.65
N VAL A 151 -17.37 10.17 -8.53
CA VAL A 151 -17.45 8.94 -7.74
C VAL A 151 -18.80 8.80 -7.06
N ALA A 152 -19.34 9.88 -6.48
CA ALA A 152 -20.64 9.91 -5.82
C ALA A 152 -21.78 9.56 -6.80
N MET A 153 -21.72 10.04 -8.05
CA MET A 153 -22.68 9.66 -9.09
C MET A 153 -22.53 8.21 -9.55
N ALA A 154 -21.31 7.67 -9.58
CA ALA A 154 -21.07 6.27 -9.93
C ALA A 154 -21.51 5.29 -8.82
N PHE A 155 -21.45 5.71 -7.55
CA PHE A 155 -21.73 4.89 -6.36
C PHE A 155 -22.65 5.61 -5.35
N PRO A 156 -23.87 5.99 -5.75
CA PRO A 156 -24.78 6.75 -4.90
C PRO A 156 -25.13 6.01 -3.59
N GLU A 157 -25.09 4.67 -3.59
CA GLU A 157 -25.36 3.85 -2.41
C GLU A 157 -24.26 3.91 -1.33
N MET A 158 -23.10 4.48 -1.66
CA MET A 158 -22.00 4.67 -0.71
C MET A 158 -21.97 6.09 -0.16
N VAL A 159 -22.75 7.02 -0.73
CA VAL A 159 -22.76 8.43 -0.33
C VAL A 159 -23.45 8.58 1.02
N GLU A 160 -22.86 9.42 1.88
CA GLU A 160 -23.44 9.81 3.16
C GLU A 160 -23.59 11.33 3.17
N ASP A 161 -24.77 11.80 2.76
CA ASP A 161 -25.03 13.23 2.49
C ASP A 161 -24.75 14.15 3.69
N LYS A 162 -24.94 13.67 4.93
CA LYS A 162 -24.64 14.44 6.14
C LYS A 162 -23.14 14.74 6.33
N LEU A 163 -22.28 13.99 5.64
CA LEU A 163 -20.83 14.20 5.65
C LEU A 163 -20.37 15.06 4.47
N ARG A 164 -21.25 15.37 3.51
CA ARG A 164 -20.91 16.07 2.28
C ARG A 164 -20.72 17.55 2.57
N ASP A 165 -19.51 18.02 2.35
CA ASP A 165 -19.17 19.42 2.52
C ASP A 165 -17.94 19.81 1.69
N SER A 166 -17.63 21.10 1.72
CA SER A 166 -16.44 21.71 1.16
C SER A 166 -15.62 22.35 2.28
N GLY A 167 -14.29 22.21 2.25
CA GLY A 167 -13.45 22.84 3.27
C GLY A 167 -12.76 24.12 2.79
N ALA A 168 -12.39 24.98 3.74
CA ALA A 168 -11.51 26.11 3.48
C ALA A 168 -10.07 25.64 3.22
N LYS A 169 -9.27 26.48 2.55
CA LYS A 169 -7.80 26.34 2.52
C LYS A 169 -7.28 26.24 3.96
N GLN A 170 -6.45 25.27 4.30
CA GLN A 170 -5.94 25.07 5.67
C GLN A 170 -4.91 23.95 5.73
N ASP A 171 -4.13 23.94 6.80
CA ASP A 171 -3.17 22.87 7.10
C ASP A 171 -3.45 22.38 8.52
N PHE A 172 -3.60 21.07 8.72
CA PHE A 172 -3.89 20.49 10.04
C PHE A 172 -3.44 19.03 10.15
N ASN A 173 -3.37 18.53 11.38
CA ASN A 173 -3.09 17.12 11.63
C ASN A 173 -4.39 16.31 11.61
N ALA A 174 -4.49 15.37 10.67
CA ALA A 174 -5.58 14.42 10.58
C ALA A 174 -5.25 13.14 11.35
N GLN A 175 -6.28 12.47 11.88
CA GLN A 175 -6.13 11.21 12.59
C GLN A 175 -6.15 10.05 11.59
N VAL A 176 -5.14 9.18 11.69
CA VAL A 176 -5.09 7.91 10.97
C VAL A 176 -5.86 6.89 11.81
N VAL A 177 -6.97 6.39 11.29
CA VAL A 177 -7.86 5.48 12.05
C VAL A 177 -7.70 4.04 11.61
N ASP A 178 -7.24 3.78 10.38
CA ASP A 178 -6.94 2.45 9.91
C ASP A 178 -5.68 1.88 10.59
N PRO A 179 -5.73 0.72 11.26
CA PRO A 179 -4.56 0.14 11.92
C PRO A 179 -3.40 -0.17 10.97
N ALA A 180 -3.66 -0.66 9.76
CA ALA A 180 -2.61 -1.03 8.82
C ALA A 180 -1.90 0.22 8.27
N LEU A 181 -2.64 1.30 8.03
CA LEU A 181 -2.05 2.59 7.66
C LEU A 181 -1.27 3.20 8.84
N ARG A 182 -1.78 3.10 10.08
CA ARG A 182 -1.05 3.56 11.27
C ARG A 182 0.31 2.87 11.45
N ASP A 183 0.40 1.59 11.13
CA ASP A 183 1.69 0.87 11.15
C ASP A 183 2.73 1.44 10.18
N VAL A 184 2.29 2.19 9.15
CA VAL A 184 3.15 2.78 8.12
C VAL A 184 3.47 4.25 8.41
N ILE A 185 2.48 5.04 8.79
CA ILE A 185 2.61 6.51 8.91
C ILE A 185 2.42 7.05 10.35
N GLY A 186 2.03 6.22 11.32
CA GLY A 186 1.72 6.64 12.69
C GLY A 186 0.26 7.06 12.89
N ASP A 187 -0.06 7.55 14.10
CA ASP A 187 -1.44 7.86 14.53
C ASP A 187 -2.03 9.13 13.88
N SER A 188 -1.18 9.99 13.33
CA SER A 188 -1.60 11.25 12.71
C SER A 188 -0.73 11.62 11.53
N ILE A 189 -1.30 12.34 10.56
CA ILE A 189 -0.57 12.89 9.42
C ILE A 189 -0.90 14.37 9.25
N HIS A 190 0.12 15.17 8.95
CA HIS A 190 -0.08 16.57 8.59
C HIS A 190 -0.60 16.66 7.16
N LEU A 191 -1.80 17.23 6.98
CA LEU A 191 -2.42 17.45 5.69
C LEU A 191 -2.50 18.95 5.38
N LYS A 192 -2.08 19.29 4.17
CA LYS A 192 -2.09 20.61 3.57
C LYS A 192 -3.15 20.67 2.47
N PHE A 193 -4.11 21.56 2.65
CA PHE A 193 -5.14 21.91 1.68
C PHE A 193 -4.86 23.33 1.21
N ASP A 194 -4.17 23.44 0.07
CA ASP A 194 -3.68 24.70 -0.46
C ASP A 194 -4.74 25.52 -1.20
N MET A 195 -5.94 24.97 -1.34
CA MET A 195 -7.10 25.58 -1.97
C MET A 195 -8.37 25.46 -1.13
N PRO A 196 -9.31 26.39 -1.27
CA PRO A 196 -10.66 26.22 -0.76
C PRO A 196 -11.47 25.25 -1.64
N GLU A 197 -12.66 24.90 -1.18
CA GLU A 197 -13.63 24.09 -1.92
C GLU A 197 -13.18 22.66 -2.23
N TRP A 198 -12.20 22.16 -1.48
CA TRP A 198 -11.86 20.74 -1.51
C TRP A 198 -13.02 19.91 -0.94
N LYS A 199 -13.21 18.70 -1.45
CA LYS A 199 -14.36 17.84 -1.13
C LYS A 199 -14.04 16.84 -0.03
N THR A 200 -14.89 16.79 1.00
CA THR A 200 -14.85 15.72 2.01
C THR A 200 -15.07 14.34 1.38
N ALA A 201 -14.45 13.30 1.93
CA ALA A 201 -14.68 11.92 1.53
C ALA A 201 -16.01 11.39 2.09
N ALA A 202 -17.11 12.02 1.68
CA ALA A 202 -18.46 11.82 2.20
C ALA A 202 -19.09 10.50 1.70
N PHE A 203 -18.42 9.41 2.04
CA PHE A 203 -18.87 8.04 1.83
C PHE A 203 -19.01 7.35 3.18
N GLY A 204 -20.03 6.51 3.32
CA GLY A 204 -20.36 5.83 4.57
C GLY A 204 -21.09 4.49 4.37
N GLY A 205 -21.45 3.86 5.48
CA GLY A 205 -22.13 2.56 5.50
C GLY A 205 -21.18 1.36 5.69
N PRO A 206 -21.73 0.14 5.77
CA PRO A 206 -21.01 -1.05 6.23
C PRO A 206 -19.89 -1.52 5.29
N ARG A 207 -19.91 -1.09 4.03
CA ARG A 207 -18.89 -1.42 3.02
C ARG A 207 -17.79 -0.35 2.91
N VAL A 208 -17.93 0.76 3.61
CA VAL A 208 -16.97 1.87 3.58
C VAL A 208 -16.08 1.81 4.82
N LYS A 209 -14.78 1.74 4.58
CA LYS A 209 -13.75 1.84 5.61
C LYS A 209 -13.16 3.25 5.57
N THR A 210 -13.23 3.97 6.68
CA THR A 210 -12.47 5.23 6.84
C THR A 210 -11.03 4.91 7.21
N LEU A 211 -10.08 5.53 6.52
CA LEU A 211 -8.64 5.36 6.74
C LEU A 211 -8.06 6.55 7.49
N ILE A 212 -8.47 7.75 7.09
CA ILE A 212 -8.07 9.02 7.70
C ILE A 212 -9.34 9.85 7.94
N LYS A 213 -9.43 10.48 9.11
CA LYS A 213 -10.47 11.47 9.43
C LYS A 213 -9.83 12.74 9.98
N GLY A 214 -10.48 13.88 9.80
CA GLY A 214 -9.95 15.15 10.27
C GLY A 214 -11.03 16.10 10.75
N ARG A 215 -10.67 16.92 11.74
CA ARG A 215 -11.44 18.11 12.11
C ARG A 215 -10.94 19.26 11.26
N TYR A 216 -11.80 19.80 10.40
CA TYR A 216 -11.44 20.84 9.44
C TYR A 216 -12.36 22.04 9.58
N GLU A 217 -11.88 23.18 9.12
CA GLU A 217 -12.61 24.43 9.04
C GLU A 217 -13.42 24.50 7.73
N ILE A 218 -14.74 24.72 7.84
CA ILE A 218 -15.64 24.89 6.70
C ILE A 218 -15.50 26.31 6.14
N ASP A 219 -15.62 27.31 7.01
CA ASP A 219 -15.53 28.73 6.66
C ASP A 219 -14.67 29.49 7.68
N ARG A 220 -13.53 29.99 7.20
CA ARG A 220 -12.58 30.82 7.96
C ARG A 220 -13.17 32.07 8.58
N LYS A 221 -14.18 32.68 7.94
CA LYS A 221 -14.79 33.92 8.43
C LYS A 221 -15.75 33.66 9.58
N LYS A 222 -16.35 32.47 9.63
CA LYS A 222 -17.33 32.08 10.64
C LYS A 222 -16.72 31.26 11.77
N GLY A 223 -15.53 30.69 11.58
CA GLY A 223 -14.90 29.80 12.56
C GLY A 223 -15.69 28.49 12.74
N GLU A 224 -16.40 28.06 11.70
CA GLU A 224 -17.19 26.83 11.70
C GLU A 224 -16.30 25.63 11.40
N PHE A 225 -16.42 24.58 12.21
CA PHE A 225 -15.64 23.35 12.07
C PHE A 225 -16.55 22.13 11.94
N ALA A 226 -16.10 21.15 11.17
CA ALA A 226 -16.71 19.83 11.09
C ALA A 226 -15.66 18.72 11.21
N VAL A 227 -16.14 17.49 11.36
CA VAL A 227 -15.31 16.29 11.33
C VAL A 227 -15.81 15.41 10.20
N ALA A 228 -14.92 15.07 9.27
CA ALA A 228 -15.26 14.22 8.13
C ALA A 228 -14.16 13.17 7.87
N PRO A 229 -14.52 12.06 7.19
CA PRO A 229 -13.52 11.23 6.53
C PRO A 229 -12.76 12.06 5.48
N LEU A 230 -11.45 11.84 5.39
CA LEU A 230 -10.56 12.47 4.41
C LEU A 230 -9.89 11.44 3.50
N MET A 231 -9.91 10.17 3.89
CA MET A 231 -9.53 9.05 3.04
C MET A 231 -10.44 7.87 3.36
N VAL A 232 -11.04 7.28 2.33
CA VAL A 232 -11.91 6.11 2.47
C VAL A 232 -11.55 5.05 1.45
N LYS A 233 -11.86 3.80 1.78
CA LYS A 233 -11.82 2.65 0.89
C LYS A 233 -13.14 1.91 0.96
N PHE A 234 -13.71 1.53 -0.17
CA PHE A 234 -14.89 0.66 -0.20
C PHE A 234 -14.83 -0.32 -1.36
N THR A 235 -15.54 -1.43 -1.21
CA THR A 235 -15.70 -2.43 -2.27
C THR A 235 -17.04 -2.27 -2.97
N PHE A 236 -17.04 -2.51 -4.27
CA PHE A 236 -18.26 -2.55 -5.07
C PHE A 236 -18.20 -3.74 -6.03
N ASN A 237 -19.08 -4.72 -5.81
CA ASN A 237 -18.99 -6.05 -6.42
C ASN A 237 -17.58 -6.63 -6.28
N LYS A 238 -16.84 -6.75 -7.40
CA LYS A 238 -15.51 -7.35 -7.44
C LYS A 238 -14.38 -6.33 -7.29
N GLY A 239 -14.65 -5.04 -7.44
CA GLY A 239 -13.65 -3.99 -7.46
C GLY A 239 -13.57 -3.21 -6.16
N THR A 240 -12.64 -2.26 -6.15
CA THR A 240 -12.34 -1.41 -5.00
C THR A 240 -12.25 0.05 -5.43
N VAL A 241 -12.74 0.95 -4.58
CA VAL A 241 -12.59 2.40 -4.72
C VAL A 241 -11.81 2.93 -3.54
N ILE A 242 -10.81 3.76 -3.79
CA ILE A 242 -10.14 4.60 -2.79
C ILE A 242 -10.35 6.05 -3.17
N PHE A 243 -10.78 6.86 -2.21
CA PHE A 243 -10.95 8.29 -2.39
C PHE A 243 -10.15 9.07 -1.34
N THR A 244 -9.49 10.15 -1.74
CA THR A 244 -8.80 11.11 -0.85
C THR A 244 -9.34 12.53 -1.05
N SER A 245 -9.50 13.28 0.04
CA SER A 245 -9.91 14.70 0.00
C SER A 245 -8.76 15.64 -0.34
N PHE A 246 -7.51 15.18 -0.26
CA PHE A 246 -6.31 16.00 -0.36
C PHE A 246 -5.50 15.66 -1.62
N HIS A 247 -4.77 16.66 -2.13
CA HIS A 247 -3.76 16.46 -3.16
C HIS A 247 -2.53 15.78 -2.56
N ASN A 248 -2.09 14.66 -3.15
CA ASN A 248 -0.93 13.97 -2.61
C ASN A 248 0.35 14.80 -2.78
N GLU A 249 0.57 15.41 -3.95
CA GLU A 249 1.82 16.12 -4.25
C GLU A 249 2.16 17.28 -3.27
N LYS A 250 1.16 17.83 -2.56
CA LYS A 250 1.33 19.03 -1.72
C LYS A 250 1.73 18.72 -0.26
N GLN A 251 1.89 17.46 0.14
CA GLN A 251 2.22 17.08 1.53
C GLN A 251 3.74 17.01 1.80
N ASN A 252 4.15 16.99 3.08
CA ASN A 252 5.55 16.86 3.50
C ASN A 252 6.20 15.56 2.99
N SER A 253 7.47 15.62 2.55
CA SER A 253 8.05 14.59 1.68
C SER A 253 8.08 13.17 2.23
N LEU A 254 8.45 12.95 3.50
CA LEU A 254 8.65 11.59 4.03
C LEU A 254 7.36 10.86 4.35
N ASP A 255 6.43 11.50 5.07
CA ASP A 255 5.14 10.88 5.39
C ASP A 255 4.27 10.76 4.15
N LEU A 256 4.42 11.68 3.20
CA LEU A 256 3.79 11.60 1.90
C LEU A 256 4.28 10.39 1.12
N GLU A 257 5.59 10.19 0.99
CA GLU A 257 6.14 9.06 0.25
C GLU A 257 5.60 7.74 0.79
N ARG A 258 5.52 7.61 2.13
CA ARG A 258 4.96 6.43 2.80
C ARG A 258 3.46 6.25 2.59
N LEU A 259 2.67 7.33 2.72
CA LEU A 259 1.23 7.29 2.46
C LEU A 259 0.95 6.93 1.00
N LEU A 260 1.72 7.50 0.08
CA LEU A 260 1.58 7.28 -1.35
C LEU A 260 1.99 5.88 -1.76
N GLN A 261 3.11 5.39 -1.23
CA GLN A 261 3.52 3.99 -1.38
C GLN A 261 2.41 3.07 -0.87
N TYR A 262 1.90 3.31 0.34
CA TYR A 262 0.78 2.54 0.88
C TYR A 262 -0.44 2.58 -0.05
N LEU A 263 -0.81 3.75 -0.58
CA LEU A 263 -1.95 3.92 -1.46
C LEU A 263 -1.76 3.12 -2.76
N VAL A 264 -0.64 3.30 -3.44
CA VAL A 264 -0.34 2.58 -4.69
C VAL A 264 -0.29 1.08 -4.43
N PHE A 265 0.42 0.64 -3.39
CA PHE A 265 0.49 -0.77 -3.04
C PHE A 265 -0.89 -1.35 -2.70
N THR A 266 -1.75 -0.59 -2.01
CA THR A 266 -3.12 -1.04 -1.69
C THR A 266 -3.92 -1.24 -2.96
N LEU A 267 -3.79 -0.32 -3.92
CA LEU A 267 -4.52 -0.39 -5.18
C LEU A 267 -4.07 -1.57 -6.04
N VAL A 268 -2.77 -1.77 -6.20
CA VAL A 268 -2.24 -2.85 -7.05
C VAL A 268 -2.41 -4.23 -6.43
N MET A 269 -2.52 -4.30 -5.09
CA MET A 269 -2.76 -5.52 -4.33
C MET A 269 -4.24 -5.83 -4.08
N ALA A 270 -5.16 -4.90 -4.36
CA ALA A 270 -6.58 -5.08 -4.02
C ALA A 270 -7.19 -6.37 -4.57
N GLY A 271 -6.83 -6.77 -5.80
CA GLY A 271 -7.30 -8.03 -6.38
C GLY A 271 -6.74 -9.27 -5.68
N VAL A 272 -5.47 -9.23 -5.28
CA VAL A 272 -4.82 -10.32 -4.53
C VAL A 272 -5.39 -10.41 -3.12
N ASP A 273 -5.61 -9.28 -2.44
CA ASP A 273 -6.25 -9.21 -1.14
C ASP A 273 -7.68 -9.78 -1.19
N ALA A 274 -8.46 -9.44 -2.22
CA ALA A 274 -9.82 -9.94 -2.40
C ALA A 274 -9.83 -11.48 -2.57
N ASP A 275 -8.92 -12.03 -3.37
CA ASP A 275 -8.77 -13.47 -3.58
C ASP A 275 -8.34 -14.20 -2.29
N ILE A 276 -7.37 -13.65 -1.55
CA ILE A 276 -6.96 -14.19 -0.25
C ILE A 276 -8.12 -14.20 0.73
N ASN A 277 -8.87 -13.09 0.83
CA ASN A 277 -10.01 -13.00 1.75
C ASN A 277 -11.12 -13.99 1.38
N ALA A 278 -11.42 -14.15 0.08
CA ALA A 278 -12.39 -15.14 -0.39
C ALA A 278 -11.98 -16.58 -0.01
N LYS A 279 -10.68 -16.91 -0.16
CA LYS A 279 -10.13 -18.22 0.23
C LYS A 279 -10.09 -18.43 1.74
N MET A 280 -9.81 -17.38 2.52
CA MET A 280 -9.92 -17.40 3.97
C MET A 280 -11.35 -17.74 4.38
N ASP A 281 -12.34 -17.02 3.85
CA ASP A 281 -13.74 -17.24 4.14
C ASP A 281 -14.22 -18.63 3.72
N GLN A 282 -13.86 -19.09 2.51
CA GLN A 282 -14.19 -20.44 2.03
C GLN A 282 -13.59 -21.53 2.94
N GLY A 283 -12.41 -21.28 3.50
CA GLY A 283 -11.77 -22.17 4.48
C GLY A 283 -12.34 -22.08 5.89
N GLY A 284 -13.32 -21.20 6.14
CA GLY A 284 -13.86 -20.96 7.47
C GLY A 284 -12.94 -20.13 8.38
N PHE A 285 -12.08 -19.30 7.81
CA PHE A 285 -11.21 -18.38 8.54
C PHE A 285 -11.75 -16.96 8.50
N THR A 286 -11.51 -16.20 9.56
CA THR A 286 -11.76 -14.75 9.61
C THR A 286 -10.41 -14.03 9.58
N PRO A 287 -10.14 -13.18 8.57
CA PRO A 287 -8.94 -12.35 8.54
C PRO A 287 -8.90 -11.43 9.77
N GLN A 288 -7.84 -11.54 10.57
CA GLN A 288 -7.64 -10.73 11.78
C GLN A 288 -6.69 -9.57 11.53
N ARG A 289 -5.68 -9.78 10.67
CA ARG A 289 -4.70 -8.75 10.30
C ARG A 289 -4.32 -8.91 8.84
N SER A 290 -4.22 -7.80 8.13
CA SER A 290 -3.63 -7.74 6.79
C SER A 290 -2.60 -6.61 6.78
N ASN A 291 -1.35 -6.97 6.51
CA ASN A 291 -0.23 -6.04 6.44
C ASN A 291 0.20 -5.91 4.99
N LEU A 292 0.02 -4.71 4.44
CA LEU A 292 0.58 -4.33 3.17
C LEU A 292 2.06 -3.99 3.33
N LEU A 293 2.90 -4.62 2.53
CA LEU A 293 4.35 -4.52 2.62
C LEU A 293 4.93 -4.27 1.24
N SER A 294 6.06 -3.56 1.20
CA SER A 294 6.92 -3.54 0.03
C SER A 294 8.15 -4.37 0.26
N SER A 295 8.63 -4.95 -0.84
CA SER A 295 9.88 -5.67 -0.83
C SER A 295 11.02 -4.69 -0.62
N PRO A 296 11.85 -4.93 0.41
CA PRO A 296 13.13 -4.24 0.50
C PRO A 296 14.05 -4.73 -0.65
N LYS A 297 15.27 -4.18 -0.73
CA LYS A 297 16.25 -4.57 -1.78
C LYS A 297 16.42 -6.08 -1.84
N LYS A 298 16.82 -6.61 -3.00
CA LYS A 298 17.04 -8.06 -3.20
C LYS A 298 17.83 -8.68 -2.04
N ASN A 299 17.37 -9.82 -1.55
CA ASN A 299 17.89 -10.58 -0.41
C ASN A 299 17.75 -9.88 0.96
N GLN A 300 16.92 -8.85 1.07
CA GLN A 300 16.64 -8.20 2.34
C GLN A 300 15.32 -8.74 2.91
N ALA A 301 15.31 -9.04 4.21
CA ALA A 301 14.10 -9.40 4.94
C ALA A 301 13.34 -8.15 5.38
N THR A 302 12.01 -8.22 5.42
CA THR A 302 11.22 -7.22 6.14
C THR A 302 11.54 -7.25 7.63
N LYS A 303 11.26 -6.13 8.32
CA LYS A 303 11.26 -6.13 9.78
C LYS A 303 10.25 -7.16 10.28
N PRO A 304 10.57 -7.96 11.32
CA PRO A 304 9.63 -8.89 11.92
C PRO A 304 8.31 -8.20 12.27
N LYS A 305 7.21 -8.84 11.87
CA LYS A 305 5.86 -8.42 12.24
C LYS A 305 5.31 -9.43 13.24
N GLU A 306 4.53 -8.92 14.18
CA GLU A 306 3.98 -9.72 15.27
C GLU A 306 2.48 -9.96 15.07
N TYR A 307 1.99 -11.09 15.55
CA TYR A 307 0.58 -11.41 15.63
C TYR A 307 0.30 -12.05 16.98
N GLN A 308 -0.61 -11.45 17.75
CA GLN A 308 -0.99 -11.97 19.05
C GLN A 308 -2.14 -12.98 18.88
N ASN A 309 -1.83 -14.27 18.99
CA ASN A 309 -2.84 -15.31 19.00
C ASN A 309 -3.38 -15.46 20.43
N ALA A 310 -4.65 -15.13 20.66
CA ALA A 310 -5.22 -15.08 22.01
C ALA A 310 -5.39 -16.46 22.66
N LYS A 311 -5.62 -17.51 21.86
CA LYS A 311 -5.90 -18.87 22.30
C LYS A 311 -5.34 -19.89 21.32
N GLU A 312 -5.20 -21.14 21.75
CA GLU A 312 -4.88 -22.22 20.82
C GLU A 312 -6.00 -22.35 19.76
N CYS A 313 -5.63 -22.27 18.48
CA CYS A 313 -6.55 -22.41 17.35
C CYS A 313 -5.80 -22.80 16.08
N THR A 314 -6.51 -23.03 14.97
CA THR A 314 -5.86 -23.12 13.66
C THR A 314 -5.62 -21.71 13.12
N LEU A 315 -4.36 -21.37 12.87
CA LEU A 315 -3.97 -20.14 12.19
C LEU A 315 -3.73 -20.38 10.72
N ARG A 316 -4.02 -19.37 9.91
CA ARG A 316 -3.68 -19.33 8.49
C ARG A 316 -2.90 -18.06 8.19
N PHE A 317 -1.69 -18.24 7.68
CA PHE A 317 -0.83 -17.16 7.19
C PHE A 317 -0.83 -17.20 5.67
N ALA A 318 -1.34 -16.16 5.02
CA ALA A 318 -1.32 -16.03 3.57
C ALA A 318 -0.35 -14.93 3.15
N LEU A 319 0.64 -15.27 2.31
CA LEU A 319 1.48 -14.33 1.60
C LEU A 319 0.94 -14.19 0.17
N GLY A 320 0.45 -13.00 -0.16
CA GLY A 320 -0.11 -12.66 -1.46
C GLY A 320 0.78 -11.73 -2.26
N PHE A 321 0.99 -12.05 -3.53
CA PHE A 321 1.64 -11.18 -4.51
C PHE A 321 1.28 -11.65 -5.93
N ARG A 322 1.42 -10.75 -6.91
CA ARG A 322 1.23 -11.09 -8.33
C ARG A 322 2.44 -11.89 -8.81
N GLY A 323 2.22 -12.98 -9.56
CA GLY A 323 3.25 -13.91 -10.04
C GLY A 323 4.13 -13.34 -11.17
N ASP A 324 4.60 -12.11 -11.02
CA ASP A 324 5.40 -11.36 -11.98
C ASP A 324 6.86 -11.83 -11.97
N ASP A 325 7.11 -13.15 -12.09
CA ASP A 325 8.44 -13.77 -11.92
C ASP A 325 9.11 -13.49 -10.55
N ALA A 326 8.36 -12.96 -9.58
CA ALA A 326 8.82 -12.73 -8.22
C ALA A 326 8.99 -14.05 -7.46
N LYS A 327 10.03 -14.13 -6.63
CA LYS A 327 10.21 -15.19 -5.64
C LYS A 327 10.44 -14.57 -4.27
N LEU A 328 9.58 -14.92 -3.33
CA LEU A 328 9.63 -14.44 -1.96
C LEU A 328 9.78 -15.62 -1.01
N ARG A 329 10.60 -15.45 0.02
CA ARG A 329 10.69 -16.38 1.14
C ARG A 329 9.81 -15.91 2.28
N PHE A 330 8.87 -16.74 2.69
CA PHE A 330 8.01 -16.50 3.83
C PHE A 330 8.50 -17.28 5.04
N ASN A 331 8.77 -16.60 6.15
CA ASN A 331 9.15 -17.23 7.41
C ASN A 331 8.10 -16.89 8.48
N ILE A 332 7.66 -17.92 9.21
CA ILE A 332 6.83 -17.78 10.40
C ILE A 332 7.53 -18.43 11.59
N LYS A 333 7.40 -17.82 12.76
CA LYS A 333 7.96 -18.29 14.03
C LYS A 333 6.88 -18.29 15.11
N SER A 334 6.74 -19.42 15.79
CA SER A 334 5.81 -19.63 16.89
C SER A 334 6.32 -19.03 18.21
N PRO A 335 5.45 -18.89 19.22
CA PRO A 335 5.82 -18.36 20.53
C PRO A 335 6.92 -19.16 21.25
N ASP A 336 6.99 -20.48 21.03
CA ASP A 336 8.03 -21.37 21.58
C ASP A 336 9.34 -21.36 20.76
N GLY A 337 9.42 -20.52 19.74
CA GLY A 337 10.60 -20.30 18.93
C GLY A 337 10.80 -21.26 17.76
N LYS A 338 9.89 -22.23 17.55
CA LYS A 338 9.90 -23.06 16.33
C LYS A 338 9.58 -22.20 15.11
N GLN A 339 10.08 -22.62 13.96
CA GLN A 339 9.97 -21.83 12.73
C GLN A 339 9.62 -22.69 11.53
N TYR A 340 8.98 -22.07 10.54
CA TYR A 340 8.72 -22.63 9.22
C TYR A 340 9.11 -21.61 8.16
N THR A 341 9.83 -22.06 7.14
CA THR A 341 10.26 -21.26 6.00
C THR A 341 9.75 -21.90 4.71
N HIS A 342 9.19 -21.08 3.83
CA HIS A 342 8.72 -21.48 2.50
C HIS A 342 9.15 -20.48 1.43
N ASP A 343 9.68 -20.97 0.32
CA ASP A 343 9.97 -20.16 -0.86
C ASP A 343 8.78 -20.25 -1.81
N ALA A 344 8.14 -19.11 -2.07
CA ALA A 344 6.96 -19.01 -2.92
C ALA A 344 7.29 -18.26 -4.22
N ALA A 345 6.76 -18.76 -5.34
CA ALA A 345 6.75 -18.06 -6.62
C ALA A 345 5.37 -17.47 -6.98
N GLY A 346 4.43 -17.55 -6.04
CA GLY A 346 3.08 -17.00 -6.14
C GLY A 346 2.43 -16.91 -4.78
N THR A 347 1.10 -16.73 -4.76
CA THR A 347 0.36 -16.66 -3.51
C THR A 347 0.45 -18.00 -2.78
N VAL A 348 0.88 -17.94 -1.51
CA VAL A 348 1.03 -19.11 -0.65
C VAL A 348 0.23 -18.95 0.63
N VAL A 349 -0.40 -20.04 1.06
CA VAL A 349 -1.15 -20.15 2.30
C VAL A 349 -0.52 -21.23 3.17
N LEU A 350 -0.08 -20.85 4.36
CA LEU A 350 0.44 -21.72 5.40
C LEU A 350 -0.63 -21.90 6.47
N GLU A 351 -1.16 -23.10 6.63
CA GLU A 351 -2.09 -23.43 7.71
C GLU A 351 -1.34 -24.14 8.83
N VAL A 352 -1.43 -23.59 10.05
CA VAL A 352 -0.79 -24.12 11.24
C VAL A 352 -1.87 -24.69 12.16
N ALA A 353 -1.99 -26.01 12.18
CA ALA A 353 -2.92 -26.69 13.08
C ALA A 353 -2.47 -26.57 14.54
N TYR A 354 -3.41 -26.33 15.46
CA TYR A 354 -3.15 -26.21 16.91
C TYR A 354 -2.06 -25.17 17.22
N ALA A 355 -2.09 -24.03 16.54
CA ALA A 355 -1.17 -22.93 16.78
C ALA A 355 -1.35 -22.41 18.22
N ALA A 356 -0.25 -22.49 18.99
CA ALA A 356 -0.21 -22.07 20.39
C ALA A 356 -0.63 -20.60 20.57
N ALA A 357 -1.24 -20.31 21.71
CA ALA A 357 -1.47 -18.94 22.17
C ALA A 357 -0.13 -18.21 22.39
N GLY A 358 -0.10 -16.91 22.14
CA GLY A 358 1.08 -16.07 22.31
C GLY A 358 1.46 -15.29 21.06
N THR A 359 2.65 -14.70 21.09
CA THR A 359 3.15 -13.85 20.02
C THR A 359 3.80 -14.70 18.91
N TRP A 360 3.17 -14.70 17.74
CA TRP A 360 3.73 -15.22 16.51
C TRP A 360 4.50 -14.11 15.81
N THR A 361 5.62 -14.44 15.17
CA THR A 361 6.34 -13.49 14.33
C THR A 361 6.47 -14.00 12.91
N TYR A 362 6.54 -13.08 11.96
CA TYR A 362 6.76 -13.44 10.56
C TYR A 362 7.57 -12.38 9.82
N THR A 363 8.29 -12.84 8.81
CA THR A 363 9.10 -12.02 7.91
C THR A 363 8.95 -12.50 6.48
N VAL A 364 9.20 -11.60 5.53
CA VAL A 364 9.25 -11.92 4.11
C VAL A 364 10.58 -11.41 3.55
N THR A 365 11.30 -12.27 2.87
CA THR A 365 12.59 -11.94 2.23
C THR A 365 12.43 -11.99 0.72
N SER A 366 12.89 -10.94 0.03
CA SER A 366 12.91 -10.92 -1.43
C SER A 366 14.05 -11.79 -1.96
N LEU A 367 13.75 -12.85 -2.71
CA LEU A 367 14.78 -13.68 -3.36
C LEU A 367 15.02 -13.19 -4.79
N GLU A 368 13.93 -13.01 -5.53
CA GLU A 368 13.91 -12.47 -6.88
C GLU A 368 12.74 -11.48 -6.99
N LEU A 369 13.00 -10.29 -7.53
CA LEU A 369 11.96 -9.28 -7.74
C LEU A 369 11.98 -8.84 -9.20
N PRO A 370 10.80 -8.68 -9.84
CA PRO A 370 10.72 -8.14 -11.21
C PRO A 370 11.12 -6.67 -11.30
N HIS A 371 10.93 -5.93 -10.22
CA HIS A 371 11.23 -4.50 -10.12
C HIS A 371 11.40 -4.09 -8.66
N GLU A 372 11.94 -2.89 -8.45
CA GLU A 372 11.99 -2.26 -7.13
C GLU A 372 10.58 -1.93 -6.62
N ASN A 373 10.43 -1.76 -5.31
CA ASN A 373 9.14 -1.46 -4.67
C ASN A 373 8.03 -2.49 -5.00
N PHE A 374 8.41 -3.76 -5.15
CA PHE A 374 7.46 -4.84 -5.40
C PHE A 374 6.53 -5.05 -4.21
N ALA A 375 5.23 -4.85 -4.41
CA ALA A 375 4.22 -4.93 -3.37
C ALA A 375 3.81 -6.38 -3.08
N PHE A 376 3.59 -6.69 -1.81
CA PHE A 376 2.98 -7.93 -1.36
C PHE A 376 2.17 -7.70 -0.10
N THR A 377 1.33 -8.67 0.25
CA THR A 377 0.46 -8.62 1.43
C THR A 377 0.70 -9.86 2.28
N VAL A 378 0.65 -9.70 3.60
CA VAL A 378 0.56 -10.84 4.52
C VAL A 378 -0.72 -10.72 5.32
N THR A 379 -1.57 -11.73 5.21
CA THR A 379 -2.83 -11.82 5.94
C THR A 379 -2.77 -12.97 6.93
N VAL A 380 -3.14 -12.70 8.19
CA VAL A 380 -3.29 -13.72 9.24
C VAL A 380 -4.77 -13.89 9.54
N GLY A 381 -5.26 -15.12 9.46
CA GLY A 381 -6.64 -15.48 9.77
C GLY A 381 -6.72 -16.53 10.87
N GLU A 382 -7.77 -16.43 11.67
CA GLU A 382 -8.13 -17.42 12.69
C GLU A 382 -9.33 -18.24 12.20
N LYS A 383 -9.31 -19.55 12.46
CA LYS A 383 -10.46 -20.42 12.14
C LYS A 383 -11.67 -20.04 13.02
N LYS A 384 -12.84 -19.89 12.38
CA LYS A 384 -14.12 -19.52 13.00
C LYS A 384 -14.57 -20.52 14.07
#